data_AF-A0A5K3FW58-F1
#
_entry.id   AF-A0A5K3FW58-F1
#
_cell.length_a   1.000
_cell.length_b   1.000
_cell.length_c   1.000
_cell.angle_alpha   90.00
_cell.angle_beta   90.00
_cell.angle_gamma   90.00
#
_symmetry.space_group_name_H-M   'P 1'
#
loop_
_entity.id
_entity.type
_entity.pdbx_description
1 polymer ?
#
loop_
_entity_poly.entity_id
_entity_poly.type
_entity_poly.pdbx_seq_one_letter_code
_entity_poly.pdbx_strand_id
1 'polypeptide(L)'
;MMHTFIFLLTLAGYVSATTVPTAAERDELVEIFTGIRENVTPPANNMSMLSYSFKMEDVAADWVTKCLFWYPDIQGANMLLQDTGRYDKHFQTAGFYANQAKNYNFDDNTCKGNCRYYKLVSSFILGYSEPKI
;
A
#
# COMPACT_ATOMS: atom_id res chain seq x y z
N MET A 1 -46.68 27.32 14.23
CA MET A 1 -46.79 25.95 13.66
C MET A 1 -45.38 25.39 13.56
N MET A 2 -45.12 24.26 14.20
CA MET A 2 -43.81 23.63 14.31
C MET A 2 -43.56 22.78 13.07
N HIS A 3 -42.54 23.09 12.27
CA HIS A 3 -42.14 22.25 11.14
C HIS A 3 -41.05 21.30 11.60
N THR A 4 -41.45 20.05 11.86
CA THR A 4 -40.55 18.93 12.09
C THR A 4 -40.00 18.49 10.74
N PHE A 5 -38.79 18.91 10.38
CA PHE A 5 -38.09 18.37 9.21
C PHE A 5 -37.40 17.07 9.60
N ILE A 6 -38.02 15.95 9.24
CA ILE A 6 -37.47 14.60 9.38
C ILE A 6 -36.39 14.40 8.30
N PHE A 7 -35.21 13.96 8.75
CA PHE A 7 -33.99 13.72 7.98
C PHE A 7 -34.24 12.90 6.70
N LEU A 8 -33.94 13.50 5.54
CA LEU A 8 -33.50 12.74 4.36
C LEU A 8 -31.98 12.81 4.34
N LEU A 9 -31.34 11.96 5.14
CA LEU A 9 -30.01 11.47 4.84
C LEU A 9 -30.10 10.76 3.49
N THR A 10 -29.98 11.50 2.40
CA THR A 10 -29.54 10.90 1.14
C THR A 10 -28.09 10.51 1.37
N LEU A 11 -27.89 9.36 1.99
CA LEU A 11 -26.72 8.55 1.72
C LEU A 11 -26.87 8.16 0.24
N ALA A 12 -26.49 9.07 -0.65
CA ALA A 12 -25.98 8.69 -1.95
C ALA A 12 -24.65 7.98 -1.66
N GLY A 13 -24.74 6.83 -1.01
CA GLY A 13 -23.72 5.83 -1.03
C GLY A 13 -23.66 5.40 -2.48
N TYR A 14 -22.87 6.13 -3.25
CA TYR A 14 -22.01 5.45 -4.18
C TYR A 14 -21.27 4.44 -3.32
N VAL A 15 -21.81 3.22 -3.24
CA VAL A 15 -20.99 2.04 -3.10
C VAL A 15 -20.08 2.15 -4.31
N SER A 16 -18.96 2.85 -4.14
CA SER A 16 -17.89 2.79 -5.10
C SER A 16 -17.54 1.32 -5.06
N ALA A 17 -17.98 0.59 -6.09
CA ALA A 17 -17.56 -0.78 -6.30
C ALA A 17 -16.07 -0.76 -6.02
N THR A 18 -15.63 -1.55 -5.04
CA THR A 18 -14.22 -1.61 -4.69
C THR A 18 -13.50 -1.96 -5.97
N THR A 19 -12.79 -0.98 -6.54
CA THR A 19 -12.12 -1.15 -7.83
C THR A 19 -10.93 -2.02 -7.55
N VAL A 20 -11.11 -3.32 -7.73
CA VAL A 20 -9.99 -4.25 -7.82
C VAL A 20 -9.18 -3.91 -9.07
N PRO A 21 -7.85 -4.10 -9.07
CA PRO A 21 -7.05 -3.82 -10.25
C PRO A 21 -7.51 -4.68 -11.44
N THR A 22 -7.52 -4.09 -12.63
CA THR A 22 -7.60 -4.83 -13.89
C THR A 22 -6.36 -5.69 -14.10
N ALA A 23 -6.38 -6.64 -15.03
CA ALA A 23 -5.20 -7.47 -15.33
C ALA A 23 -3.96 -6.62 -15.66
N ALA A 24 -4.12 -5.57 -16.47
CA ALA A 24 -3.02 -4.66 -16.80
C ALA A 24 -2.49 -3.90 -15.58
N GLU A 25 -3.37 -3.46 -14.67
CA GLU A 25 -2.94 -2.79 -13.42
C GLU A 25 -2.26 -3.75 -12.45
N ARG A 26 -2.66 -5.03 -12.42
CA ARG A 26 -1.94 -6.06 -11.64
C ARG A 26 -0.52 -6.25 -12.15
N ASP A 27 -0.36 -6.35 -13.47
CA ASP A 27 0.94 -6.49 -14.11
C ASP A 27 1.81 -5.24 -13.86
N GLU A 28 1.22 -4.04 -14.01
CA GLU A 28 1.88 -2.77 -13.72
C GLU A 28 2.34 -2.67 -12.25
N LEU A 29 1.52 -3.11 -11.28
CA LEU A 29 1.91 -3.14 -9.86
C LEU A 29 3.13 -4.05 -9.63
N VAL A 30 3.15 -5.24 -10.23
CA VAL A 30 4.28 -6.16 -10.13
C VAL A 30 5.53 -5.55 -10.77
N GLU A 31 5.41 -4.93 -11.93
CA GLU A 31 6.52 -4.28 -12.63
C GLU A 31 7.11 -3.12 -11.81
N ILE A 32 6.26 -2.24 -11.27
CA ILE A 32 6.68 -1.12 -10.42
C ILE A 32 7.50 -1.62 -9.23
N PHE A 33 6.98 -2.61 -8.48
CA PHE A 33 7.70 -3.11 -7.31
C PHE A 33 8.93 -3.92 -7.67
N THR A 34 8.93 -4.63 -8.80
CA THR A 34 10.12 -5.33 -9.33
C THR A 34 11.22 -4.32 -9.63
N GLY A 35 10.91 -3.23 -10.34
CA GLY A 35 11.88 -2.18 -10.65
C GLY A 35 12.48 -1.53 -9.40
N ILE A 36 11.70 -1.35 -8.32
CA ILE A 36 12.23 -0.85 -7.04
C ILE A 36 13.21 -1.86 -6.43
N ARG A 37 12.88 -3.15 -6.45
CA ARG A 37 13.69 -4.23 -5.86
C ARG A 37 14.99 -4.50 -6.62
N GLU A 38 14.98 -4.35 -7.93
CA GLU A 38 16.17 -4.45 -8.79
C GLU A 38 17.15 -3.30 -8.58
N ASN A 39 16.64 -2.11 -8.27
CA ASN A 39 17.45 -0.89 -8.21
C ASN A 39 17.76 -0.41 -6.78
N VAL A 40 17.70 -1.31 -5.79
CA VAL A 40 18.11 -0.98 -4.41
C VAL A 40 19.61 -0.68 -4.35
N THR A 41 19.99 0.24 -3.46
CA THR A 41 21.39 0.58 -3.19
C THR A 41 21.66 0.43 -1.68
N PRO A 42 22.68 -0.36 -1.28
CA PRO A 42 23.53 -1.19 -2.13
C PRO A 42 22.75 -2.32 -2.83
N PRO A 43 23.26 -2.85 -3.98
CA PRO A 43 22.62 -3.96 -4.67
C PRO A 43 22.46 -5.18 -3.76
N ALA A 44 21.26 -5.75 -3.73
CA ALA A 44 20.96 -6.94 -2.94
C ALA A 44 21.37 -8.21 -3.71
N ASN A 45 22.11 -9.10 -3.05
CA ASN A 45 22.61 -10.33 -3.69
C ASN A 45 21.59 -11.49 -3.69
N ASN A 46 20.48 -11.35 -2.98
CA ASN A 46 19.55 -12.44 -2.75
C ASN A 46 18.07 -12.05 -3.02
N MET A 47 17.78 -10.82 -3.46
CA MET A 47 16.43 -10.23 -3.43
C MET A 47 15.36 -11.11 -4.10
N SER A 48 14.34 -11.52 -3.34
CA SER A 48 13.22 -12.32 -3.91
C SER A 48 12.32 -11.45 -4.78
N MET A 49 11.92 -11.86 -5.98
CA MET A 49 10.95 -11.07 -6.75
C MET A 49 9.51 -11.32 -6.29
N LEU A 50 8.66 -10.31 -6.46
CA LEU A 50 7.26 -10.38 -6.07
C LEU A 50 6.43 -11.02 -7.18
N SER A 51 5.40 -11.76 -6.78
CA SER A 51 4.35 -12.23 -7.68
C SER A 51 3.00 -11.73 -7.21
N TYR A 52 2.06 -11.58 -8.14
CA TYR A 52 0.71 -11.15 -7.81
C TYR A 52 -0.02 -12.24 -7.02
N SER A 53 -0.80 -11.84 -6.01
CA SER A 53 -1.60 -12.76 -5.19
C SER A 53 -3.04 -12.28 -5.12
N PHE A 54 -3.94 -13.00 -5.78
CA PHE A 54 -5.39 -12.73 -5.69
C PHE A 54 -5.90 -12.82 -4.25
N LYS A 55 -5.33 -13.71 -3.42
CA LYS A 55 -5.67 -13.76 -1.99
C LYS A 55 -5.33 -12.46 -1.26
N MET A 56 -4.21 -11.81 -1.60
CA MET A 56 -3.85 -10.52 -1.00
C MET A 56 -4.65 -9.36 -1.60
N GLU A 57 -5.05 -9.45 -2.88
CA GLU A 57 -6.00 -8.53 -3.49
C GLU A 57 -7.33 -8.52 -2.73
N ASP A 58 -7.90 -9.68 -2.44
CA ASP A 58 -9.17 -9.79 -1.70
C ASP A 58 -9.07 -9.16 -0.30
N VAL A 59 -7.94 -9.37 0.38
CA VAL A 59 -7.67 -8.74 1.69
C VAL A 59 -7.57 -7.21 1.57
N ALA A 60 -6.87 -6.72 0.55
CA ALA A 60 -6.75 -5.29 0.31
C ALA A 60 -8.10 -4.67 -0.07
N ALA A 61 -8.87 -5.33 -0.93
CA ALA A 61 -10.20 -4.93 -1.36
C ALA A 61 -11.16 -4.84 -0.16
N ASP A 62 -11.22 -5.88 0.70
CA ASP A 62 -12.00 -5.84 1.94
C ASP A 62 -11.60 -4.66 2.83
N TRP A 63 -10.29 -4.43 3.00
CA TRP A 63 -9.82 -3.34 3.86
C TRP A 63 -10.23 -1.96 3.35
N VAL A 64 -10.07 -1.68 2.06
CA VAL A 64 -10.39 -0.35 1.52
C VAL A 64 -11.89 -0.04 1.55
N THR A 65 -12.78 -1.05 1.57
CA THR A 65 -14.23 -0.82 1.75
C THR A 65 -14.57 -0.13 3.07
N LYS A 66 -13.71 -0.27 4.09
CA LYS A 66 -13.93 0.31 5.42
C LYS A 66 -13.70 1.81 5.44
N CYS A 67 -13.04 2.36 4.40
CA CYS A 67 -12.67 3.77 4.32
C CYS A 67 -11.90 4.27 5.56
N LEU A 68 -11.05 3.42 6.13
CA LEU A 68 -10.23 3.73 7.30
C LEU A 68 -8.77 3.90 6.88
N PHE A 69 -8.19 5.08 7.17
CA PHE A 69 -6.77 5.32 7.00
C PHE A 69 -5.97 4.80 8.21
N TRP A 70 -6.08 3.50 8.46
CA TRP A 70 -5.44 2.80 9.58
C TRP A 70 -4.78 1.49 9.11
N TYR A 71 -3.85 0.95 9.89
CA TYR A 71 -3.19 -0.33 9.61
C TYR A 71 -3.81 -1.44 10.46
N PRO A 72 -4.51 -2.43 9.85
CA PRO A 72 -4.95 -3.60 10.58
C PRO A 72 -3.76 -4.51 10.88
N ASP A 73 -3.93 -5.35 11.90
CA ASP A 73 -3.07 -6.51 12.07
C ASP A 73 -3.54 -7.59 11.09
N ILE A 74 -2.77 -7.81 10.02
CA ILE A 74 -3.03 -8.84 9.03
C ILE A 74 -2.06 -9.99 9.29
N GLN A 75 -2.58 -11.10 9.77
CA GLN A 75 -1.75 -12.24 10.14
C GLN A 75 -0.89 -12.71 8.96
N GLY A 76 0.43 -12.59 9.11
CA GLY A 76 1.40 -13.03 8.11
C GLY A 76 1.52 -12.12 6.87
N ALA A 77 0.93 -10.93 6.88
CA ALA A 77 1.05 -9.97 5.79
C ALA A 77 1.28 -8.55 6.30
N ASN A 78 1.73 -7.68 5.41
CA ASN A 78 1.90 -6.26 5.65
C ASN A 78 1.12 -5.47 4.60
N MET A 79 0.89 -4.19 4.86
CA MET A 79 0.08 -3.35 3.99
C MET A 79 0.78 -2.04 3.63
N LEU A 80 0.74 -1.71 2.34
CA LEU A 80 0.92 -0.36 1.84
C LEU A 80 -0.46 0.27 1.71
N LEU A 81 -0.64 1.44 2.30
CA LEU A 81 -1.91 2.17 2.27
C LEU A 81 -1.65 3.58 1.81
N GLN A 82 -2.30 3.99 0.73
CA GLN A 82 -2.14 5.31 0.13
C GLN A 82 -3.52 5.96 -0.01
N ASP A 83 -3.64 7.20 0.43
CA ASP A 83 -4.77 8.06 0.12
C ASP A 83 -4.38 8.93 -1.08
N THR A 84 -5.22 8.95 -2.10
CA THR A 84 -4.98 9.66 -3.35
C THR A 84 -6.22 10.43 -3.76
N GLY A 85 -6.05 11.73 -3.99
CA GLY A 85 -7.12 12.60 -4.51
C GLY A 85 -7.38 12.46 -6.01
N ARG A 86 -6.64 11.58 -6.73
CA ARG A 86 -6.80 11.33 -8.17
C ARG A 86 -7.21 9.89 -8.42
N TYR A 87 -8.43 9.71 -8.93
CA TYR A 87 -9.05 8.40 -9.12
C TYR A 87 -8.54 7.66 -10.36
N ASP A 88 -8.08 8.38 -11.39
CA ASP A 88 -7.83 7.85 -12.74
C ASP A 88 -6.53 7.05 -12.89
N LYS A 89 -5.63 7.07 -11.89
CA LYS A 89 -4.27 6.46 -11.97
C LYS A 89 -3.73 5.96 -10.62
N HIS A 90 -4.61 5.54 -9.71
CA HIS A 90 -4.24 5.23 -8.33
C HIS A 90 -3.20 4.10 -8.19
N PHE A 91 -3.17 3.12 -9.10
CA PHE A 91 -2.14 2.07 -9.06
C PHE A 91 -0.79 2.50 -9.62
N GLN A 92 -0.75 3.47 -10.56
CA GLN A 92 0.50 4.02 -11.11
C GLN A 92 1.33 4.74 -10.04
N THR A 93 0.68 5.20 -8.96
CA THR A 93 1.35 5.87 -7.84
C THR A 93 1.90 4.89 -6.79
N ALA A 94 1.75 3.58 -6.95
CA ALA A 94 2.21 2.59 -5.98
C ALA A 94 3.72 2.70 -5.69
N GLY A 95 4.50 3.13 -6.69
CA GLY A 95 5.94 3.36 -6.57
C GLY A 95 6.33 4.59 -5.74
N PHE A 96 5.36 5.43 -5.33
CA PHE A 96 5.60 6.66 -4.55
C PHE A 96 6.49 6.41 -3.32
N TYR A 97 6.34 5.26 -2.67
CA TYR A 97 7.09 4.89 -1.48
C TYR A 97 8.59 4.66 -1.71
N ALA A 98 9.02 4.41 -2.94
CA ALA A 98 10.43 4.34 -3.29
C ALA A 98 11.18 5.64 -2.96
N ASN A 99 10.49 6.79 -2.98
CA ASN A 99 11.09 8.08 -2.65
C ASN A 99 11.57 8.18 -1.19
N GLN A 100 11.14 7.29 -0.30
CA GLN A 100 11.66 7.23 1.07
C GLN A 100 13.08 6.64 1.14
N ALA A 101 13.60 6.03 0.07
CA ALA A 101 14.97 5.53 0.00
C ALA A 101 16.00 6.61 0.36
N LYS A 102 15.77 7.86 -0.06
CA LYS A 102 16.63 9.02 0.26
C LYS A 102 16.77 9.31 1.76
N ASN A 103 15.86 8.78 2.57
CA ASN A 103 15.85 8.94 4.02
C ASN A 103 16.47 7.74 4.74
N TYR A 104 16.72 6.63 4.04
CA TYR A 104 17.21 5.40 4.64
C TYR A 104 18.72 5.27 4.44
N ASN A 105 19.43 5.05 5.54
CA ASN A 105 20.83 4.65 5.50
C ASN A 105 20.93 3.14 5.72
N PHE A 106 21.46 2.43 4.72
CA PHE A 106 21.60 0.99 4.77
C PHE A 106 22.70 0.56 5.76
N ASP A 107 23.81 1.29 5.83
CA ASP A 107 25.02 0.86 6.56
C ASP A 107 24.78 0.73 8.07
N ASP A 108 23.95 1.62 8.63
CA ASP A 108 23.60 1.65 10.05
C ASP A 108 22.11 1.32 10.31
N ASN A 109 21.35 0.97 9.26
CA ASN A 109 19.91 0.69 9.29
C ASN A 109 19.08 1.83 9.93
N THR A 110 19.51 3.08 9.76
CA THR A 110 18.81 4.25 10.30
C THR A 110 17.91 4.94 9.28
N CYS A 111 16.94 5.69 9.79
CA CYS A 111 16.00 6.46 9.00
C CYS A 111 15.96 7.91 9.45
N LYS A 112 16.17 8.84 8.52
CA LYS A 112 15.88 10.26 8.72
C LYS A 112 14.39 10.52 8.42
N GLY A 113 13.55 10.32 9.42
CA GLY A 113 12.09 10.43 9.29
C GLY A 113 11.46 9.09 8.92
N ASN A 114 10.52 9.07 7.98
CA ASN A 114 9.78 7.86 7.62
C ASN A 114 10.44 7.11 6.45
N CYS A 115 10.80 5.84 6.67
CA CYS A 115 11.13 4.88 5.61
C CYS A 115 10.39 3.54 5.71
N ARG A 116 9.31 3.47 6.50
CA ARG A 116 8.55 2.22 6.75
C ARG A 116 8.15 1.53 5.46
N TYR A 117 7.65 2.29 4.50
CA TYR A 117 7.12 1.72 3.25
C TYR A 117 8.22 1.35 2.28
N TYR A 118 9.29 2.16 2.19
CA TYR A 118 10.45 1.75 1.41
C TYR A 118 11.04 0.44 1.93
N LYS A 119 11.29 0.34 3.25
CA LYS A 119 11.82 -0.89 3.87
C LYS A 119 10.90 -2.09 3.64
N LEU A 120 9.57 -1.89 3.62
CA LEU A 120 8.62 -2.94 3.29
C LEU A 120 8.77 -3.41 1.83
N VAL A 121 8.78 -2.48 0.88
CA VAL A 121 8.89 -2.78 -0.57
C VAL A 121 10.25 -3.40 -0.93
N SER A 122 11.32 -2.93 -0.30
CA SER A 122 12.69 -3.43 -0.50
C SER A 122 13.06 -4.57 0.44
N SER A 123 12.11 -5.08 1.23
CA SER A 123 12.39 -6.16 2.18
C SER A 123 12.65 -7.49 1.49
N PHE A 124 13.48 -8.32 2.11
CA PHE A 124 13.77 -9.64 1.60
C PHE A 124 12.56 -10.61 1.58
N ILE A 125 11.58 -10.37 2.48
CA ILE A 125 10.38 -11.17 2.83
C ILE A 125 10.76 -12.59 3.32
N LEU A 126 10.47 -13.07 4.53
CA LEU A 126 9.26 -13.03 5.37
C LEU A 126 9.58 -12.47 6.77
N GLY A 127 8.73 -11.57 7.29
CA GLY A 127 8.82 -11.14 8.69
C GLY A 127 9.81 -10.01 8.95
N TYR A 128 9.52 -8.80 8.44
CA TYR A 128 9.93 -7.60 9.16
C TYR A 128 9.12 -7.57 10.47
N SER A 129 9.63 -8.27 11.47
CA SER A 129 9.43 -7.88 12.86
C SER A 129 10.34 -6.67 13.05
N GLU A 130 9.76 -5.46 12.99
CA GLU A 130 10.44 -4.35 13.66
C GLU A 130 10.58 -4.76 15.14
N PRO A 131 11.76 -4.61 15.76
CA PRO A 131 11.83 -4.71 17.21
C PRO A 131 10.92 -3.62 17.77
N LYS A 132 9.98 -4.03 18.63
CA LYS A 132 9.22 -3.10 19.45
C LYS A 132 10.20 -2.16 20.16
N ILE A 133 10.07 -0.86 19.92
CA ILE A 133 10.58 0.15 20.85
C ILE A 133 9.66 0.13 22.07
#